data_AF-A0A967VUQ1-F1
#
_entry.id   AF-A0A967VUQ1-F1
#
_cell.length_a   1.000
_cell.length_b   1.000
_cell.length_c   1.000
_cell.angle_alpha   90.00
_cell.angle_beta   90.00
_cell.angle_gamma   90.00
#
_symmetry.space_group_name_H-M   'P 1'
#
loop_
_entity.id
_entity.type
_entity.pdbx_description
1 polymer ?
#
loop_
_entity_poly.entity_id
_entity_poly.type
_entity_poly.pdbx_seq_one_letter_code
_entity_poly.pdbx_strand_id
1 'polypeptide(L)'
;MFELKDAVFDRDLDEALFIAEQMLQHSKANTGEIIRSVGFFYNVFSNIWQIRRLAGQGNSKKQVQNTLGINNNWYFNKLWKDASAFQLADMPRIFEALLDADRASKGFTKMNPSTILLLMIKRIIG
;
A
#
# COMPACT_ATOMS: atom_id res chain seq x y z
N MET A 1 0.37 0.47 11.39
CA MET A 1 0.44 -0.04 10.00
C MET A 1 -0.84 -0.69 9.50
N PHE A 2 -1.43 -1.66 10.22
CA PHE A 2 -2.72 -2.23 9.75
C PHE A 2 -3.85 -1.21 9.73
N GLU A 3 -3.97 -0.37 10.77
CA GLU A 3 -4.94 0.74 10.81
C GLU A 3 -4.72 1.74 9.66
N LEU A 4 -3.46 2.15 9.42
CA LEU A 4 -3.14 3.02 8.28
C LEU A 4 -3.54 2.39 6.93
N LYS A 5 -3.33 1.09 6.76
CA LYS A 5 -3.77 0.37 5.55
C LYS A 5 -5.29 0.42 5.41
N ASP A 6 -6.01 0.18 6.50
CA ASP A 6 -7.47 0.13 6.48
C ASP A 6 -8.04 1.52 6.14
N ALA A 7 -7.55 2.60 6.77
CA ALA A 7 -7.92 3.98 6.42
C ALA A 7 -7.62 4.34 4.94
N VAL A 8 -6.45 3.92 4.42
CA VAL A 8 -6.10 4.10 3.00
C VAL A 8 -7.09 3.37 2.07
N PHE A 9 -7.60 2.21 2.48
CA PHE A 9 -8.50 1.39 1.65
C PHE A 9 -9.92 1.91 1.69
N ASP A 10 -10.32 2.47 2.82
CA ASP A 10 -11.58 3.18 3.00
C ASP A 10 -11.55 4.58 2.36
N ARG A 11 -10.39 5.00 1.83
CA ARG A 11 -10.13 6.31 1.22
C ARG A 11 -10.41 7.47 2.18
N ASP A 12 -10.28 7.23 3.48
CA ASP A 12 -10.36 8.27 4.49
C ASP A 12 -9.01 8.97 4.60
N LEU A 13 -8.87 10.08 3.89
CA LEU A 13 -7.62 10.84 3.85
C LEU A 13 -7.29 11.44 5.22
N ASP A 14 -8.29 11.94 5.95
CA ASP A 14 -8.07 12.62 7.22
C ASP A 14 -7.60 11.62 8.28
N GLU A 15 -8.26 10.45 8.36
CA GLU A 15 -7.84 9.37 9.25
C GLU A 15 -6.47 8.81 8.85
N ALA A 16 -6.22 8.59 7.54
CA ALA A 16 -4.94 8.07 7.08
C ALA A 16 -3.78 9.03 7.38
N LEU A 17 -3.98 10.35 7.17
CA LEU A 17 -2.97 11.36 7.51
C LEU A 17 -2.76 11.44 9.03
N PHE A 18 -3.84 11.43 9.81
CA PHE A 18 -3.76 11.42 11.27
C PHE A 18 -2.93 10.24 11.79
N ILE A 19 -3.21 9.01 11.34
CA ILE A 19 -2.47 7.81 11.74
C ILE A 19 -1.00 7.90 11.29
N ALA A 20 -0.74 8.37 10.06
CA ALA A 20 0.61 8.53 9.55
C ALA A 20 1.43 9.54 10.38
N GLU A 21 0.83 10.65 10.80
CA GLU A 21 1.45 11.63 11.70
C GLU A 21 1.77 11.02 13.06
N GLN A 22 0.84 10.25 13.65
CA GLN A 22 1.09 9.54 14.91
C GLN A 22 2.27 8.57 14.79
N MET A 23 2.35 7.82 13.68
CA MET A 23 3.48 6.92 13.40
C MET A 23 4.82 7.66 13.30
N LEU A 24 4.83 8.85 12.70
CA LEU A 24 6.02 9.70 12.59
C LEU A 24 6.46 10.25 13.95
N GLN A 25 5.51 10.66 14.80
CA GLN A 25 5.82 11.14 16.16
C GLN A 25 6.50 10.04 16.99
N HIS A 26 5.99 8.81 16.97
CA HIS A 26 6.55 7.69 17.71
C HIS A 26 7.92 7.25 17.19
N SER A 27 8.14 7.29 15.88
CA SER A 27 9.39 6.91 15.23
C SER A 27 10.44 8.03 15.21
N LYS A 28 10.13 9.21 15.76
CA LYS A 28 10.94 10.44 15.66
C LYS A 28 11.23 10.84 14.21
N ALA A 29 10.26 10.61 13.32
CA ALA A 29 10.34 10.89 11.88
C ALA A 29 11.60 10.30 11.22
N ASN A 30 12.01 9.10 11.62
CA ASN A 30 13.20 8.48 11.03
C ASN A 30 12.91 7.95 9.62
N THR A 31 13.92 8.01 8.74
CA THR A 31 13.84 7.50 7.37
C THR A 31 13.50 6.01 7.29
N GLY A 32 13.89 5.24 8.32
CA GLY A 32 13.61 3.79 8.39
C GLY A 32 12.11 3.47 8.50
N GLU A 33 11.29 4.33 9.09
CA GLU A 33 9.83 4.19 9.12
C GLU A 33 9.23 4.37 7.72
N ILE A 34 9.76 5.31 6.93
CA ILE A 34 9.34 5.52 5.54
C ILE A 34 9.65 4.27 4.71
N ILE A 35 10.90 3.77 4.78
CA ILE A 35 11.33 2.59 4.03
C ILE A 35 10.46 1.37 4.38
N ARG A 36 10.17 1.17 5.68
CA ARG A 36 9.24 0.11 6.13
C ARG A 36 7.83 0.32 5.59
N SER A 37 7.34 1.56 5.57
CA SER A 37 6.01 1.90 5.04
C SER A 37 5.90 1.64 3.55
N VAL A 38 6.90 2.07 2.77
CA VAL A 38 7.02 1.79 1.34
C VAL A 38 7.03 0.28 1.11
N GLY A 39 7.88 -0.47 1.81
CA GLY A 39 7.97 -1.92 1.64
C GLY A 39 6.66 -2.65 1.99
N PHE A 40 5.98 -2.22 3.06
CA PHE A 40 4.68 -2.75 3.44
C PHE A 40 3.63 -2.50 2.36
N PHE A 41 3.45 -1.25 1.93
CA PHE A 41 2.45 -0.91 0.92
C PHE A 41 2.78 -1.51 -0.45
N TYR A 42 4.06 -1.59 -0.83
CA TYR A 42 4.50 -2.29 -2.03
C TYR A 42 4.06 -3.75 -2.03
N ASN A 43 4.27 -4.48 -0.92
CA ASN A 43 3.83 -5.88 -0.82
C ASN A 43 2.30 -6.00 -0.90
N VAL A 44 1.57 -5.12 -0.22
CA VAL A 44 0.11 -5.11 -0.22
C VAL A 44 -0.45 -4.84 -1.63
N PHE A 45 0.00 -3.77 -2.28
CA PHE A 45 -0.48 -3.40 -3.60
C PHE A 45 0.03 -4.34 -4.71
N SER A 46 1.20 -4.96 -4.55
CA SER A 46 1.65 -6.04 -5.43
C SER A 46 0.70 -7.24 -5.39
N ASN A 47 0.27 -7.65 -4.19
CA ASN A 47 -0.71 -8.73 -4.05
C ASN A 47 -2.06 -8.33 -4.66
N ILE A 48 -2.54 -7.11 -4.41
CA ILE A 48 -3.79 -6.61 -5.00
C ILE A 48 -3.71 -6.60 -6.54
N TRP A 49 -2.64 -6.05 -7.11
CA TRP A 49 -2.43 -6.02 -8.55
C TRP A 49 -2.46 -7.43 -9.16
N GLN A 50 -1.73 -8.37 -8.56
CA GLN A 50 -1.69 -9.75 -9.03
C GLN A 50 -3.08 -10.42 -8.95
N ILE A 51 -3.80 -10.23 -7.83
CA ILE A 51 -5.17 -10.74 -7.67
C ILE A 51 -6.09 -10.17 -8.76
N ARG A 52 -6.06 -8.85 -8.98
CA ARG A 52 -6.93 -8.19 -9.97
C ARG A 52 -6.57 -8.60 -11.40
N ARG A 53 -5.29 -8.77 -11.70
CA ARG A 53 -4.82 -9.21 -13.01
C ARG A 53 -5.26 -10.64 -13.30
N LEU A 54 -5.05 -11.57 -12.37
CA LEU A 54 -5.44 -12.98 -12.54
C LEU A 54 -6.97 -13.14 -12.59
N ALA A 55 -7.70 -12.44 -11.73
CA ALA A 55 -9.17 -12.46 -11.75
C ALA A 55 -9.72 -11.87 -13.07
N GLY A 56 -9.12 -10.79 -13.58
CA GLY A 56 -9.48 -10.18 -14.87
C GLY A 56 -9.21 -11.09 -16.07
N GLN A 57 -8.34 -12.09 -15.93
CA GLN A 57 -8.10 -13.15 -16.93
C GLN A 57 -9.11 -14.32 -16.84
N GLY A 58 -10.11 -14.23 -15.96
CA GLY A 58 -11.14 -15.27 -15.79
C GLY A 58 -10.77 -16.37 -14.81
N ASN A 59 -9.67 -16.25 -14.05
CA ASN A 59 -9.32 -17.23 -13.02
C ASN A 59 -10.31 -17.15 -11.85
N SER A 60 -10.76 -18.32 -11.38
CA SER A 60 -11.53 -18.43 -10.14
C SER A 60 -10.70 -18.05 -8.92
N LYS A 61 -11.37 -17.64 -7.84
CA LYS A 61 -10.72 -17.29 -6.56
C LYS A 61 -9.72 -18.36 -6.06
N LYS A 62 -10.07 -19.65 -6.20
CA LYS A 62 -9.21 -20.77 -5.82
C LYS A 62 -7.98 -20.90 -6.72
N GLN A 63 -8.13 -20.70 -8.03
CA GLN A 63 -7.00 -20.69 -8.97
C GLN A 63 -6.04 -19.55 -8.66
N VAL A 64 -6.57 -18.34 -8.43
CA VAL A 64 -5.75 -17.18 -8.01
C VAL A 64 -4.97 -17.50 -6.73
N GLN A 65 -5.64 -18.04 -5.70
CA GLN A 65 -4.98 -18.42 -4.45
C GLN A 65 -3.80 -19.37 -4.67
N ASN A 66 -4.03 -20.42 -5.47
CA ASN A 66 -3.02 -21.43 -5.79
C ASN A 66 -1.85 -20.83 -6.58
N THR A 67 -2.13 -19.99 -7.58
CA THR A 67 -1.10 -19.31 -8.39
C THR A 67 -0.22 -18.39 -7.55
N LEU A 68 -0.80 -17.71 -6.56
CA LEU A 68 -0.05 -16.84 -5.66
C LEU A 68 0.69 -17.62 -4.55
N GLY A 69 0.47 -18.92 -4.42
CA GLY A 69 1.08 -19.74 -3.37
C GLY A 69 0.65 -19.36 -1.95
N ILE A 70 -0.52 -18.72 -1.78
CA ILE A 70 -0.98 -18.24 -0.48
C ILE A 70 -1.80 -19.33 0.22
N ASN A 71 -1.12 -20.13 1.04
CA ASN A 71 -1.72 -21.28 1.74
C ASN A 71 -2.63 -20.89 2.91
N ASN A 72 -2.46 -19.68 3.47
CA ASN A 72 -3.31 -19.20 4.55
C ASN A 72 -4.63 -18.64 4.00
N ASN A 73 -5.71 -19.43 4.12
CA ASN A 73 -7.05 -19.07 3.64
C ASN A 73 -7.58 -17.77 4.25
N TRP A 74 -7.38 -17.54 5.54
CA TRP A 74 -7.87 -16.33 6.21
C TRP A 74 -7.19 -15.08 5.63
N TYR A 75 -5.86 -15.13 5.49
CA TYR A 75 -5.08 -14.04 4.91
C TYR A 75 -5.44 -13.79 3.45
N PHE A 76 -5.54 -14.85 2.64
CA PHE A 76 -5.96 -14.72 1.24
C PHE A 76 -7.37 -14.14 1.10
N ASN A 77 -8.31 -14.55 1.95
CA ASN A 77 -9.67 -14.01 1.94
C ASN A 77 -9.70 -12.51 2.26
N LYS A 78 -8.85 -12.06 3.19
CA LYS A 78 -8.67 -10.63 3.47
C LYS A 78 -8.12 -9.89 2.25
N LEU A 79 -7.03 -10.38 1.66
CA LEU A 79 -6.45 -9.79 0.43
C LEU A 79 -7.44 -9.77 -0.74
N TRP A 80 -8.25 -10.80 -0.91
CA TRP A 80 -9.25 -10.87 -1.95
C TRP A 80 -10.34 -9.82 -1.77
N LYS A 81 -10.82 -9.63 -0.54
CA LYS A 81 -11.78 -8.57 -0.19
C LYS A 81 -11.15 -7.20 -0.46
N ASP A 82 -9.96 -6.98 0.06
CA ASP A 82 -9.19 -5.75 -0.10
C ASP A 82 -8.97 -5.41 -1.58
N ALA A 83 -8.61 -6.39 -2.41
CA ALA A 83 -8.41 -6.19 -3.84
C ALA A 83 -9.67 -5.71 -4.57
N SER A 84 -10.87 -6.05 -4.09
CA SER A 84 -12.11 -5.63 -4.71
C SER A 84 -12.36 -4.11 -4.66
N ALA A 85 -11.70 -3.40 -3.74
CA ALA A 85 -11.77 -1.95 -3.62
C ALA A 85 -10.95 -1.19 -4.68
N PHE A 86 -10.14 -1.90 -5.48
CA PHE A 86 -9.22 -1.31 -6.45
C PHE A 86 -9.45 -1.83 -7.87
N GLN A 87 -9.15 -0.98 -8.85
CA GLN A 87 -9.12 -1.32 -10.27
C GLN A 87 -7.67 -1.48 -10.74
N LEU A 88 -7.47 -2.21 -11.84
CA LEU A 88 -6.15 -2.31 -12.47
C LEU A 88 -5.61 -0.94 -12.91
N ALA A 89 -6.50 -0.01 -13.28
CA ALA A 89 -6.16 1.35 -13.67
C ALA A 89 -5.65 2.21 -12.51
N ASP A 90 -5.93 1.86 -11.25
CA ASP A 90 -5.39 2.58 -10.08
C ASP A 90 -3.90 2.29 -9.86
N MET A 91 -3.44 1.12 -10.32
CA MET A 91 -2.13 0.56 -9.98
C MET A 91 -0.94 1.42 -10.43
N PRO A 92 -0.90 1.96 -11.68
CA PRO A 92 0.23 2.79 -12.11
C PRO A 92 0.50 3.96 -11.16
N ARG A 93 -0.54 4.73 -10.81
CA ARG A 93 -0.40 5.88 -9.91
C ARG A 93 0.06 5.48 -8.51
N ILE A 94 -0.46 4.38 -7.98
CA ILE A 94 -0.10 3.85 -6.66
C ILE A 94 1.38 3.41 -6.66
N PHE A 95 1.81 2.65 -7.67
CA PHE A 95 3.20 2.21 -7.77
C PHE A 95 4.17 3.36 -8.03
N GLU A 96 3.77 4.39 -8.78
CA GLU A 96 4.55 5.62 -8.94
C GLU A 96 4.69 6.37 -7.62
N ALA A 97 3.62 6.49 -6.83
CA ALA A 97 3.70 7.11 -5.49
C ALA A 97 4.67 6.36 -4.57
N LEU A 98 4.65 5.02 -4.61
CA LEU A 98 5.58 4.18 -3.85
C LEU A 98 7.02 4.31 -4.35
N LEU A 99 7.23 4.33 -5.67
CA LEU A 99 8.55 4.50 -6.27
C LEU A 99 9.16 5.87 -5.93
N ASP A 100 8.36 6.92 -5.99
CA ASP A 100 8.79 8.28 -5.65
C ASP A 100 9.15 8.37 -4.15
N ALA A 101 8.36 7.75 -3.28
CA ALA A 101 8.65 7.67 -1.86
C ALA A 101 9.92 6.85 -1.55
N ASP A 102 10.12 5.72 -2.24
CA ASP A 102 11.33 4.89 -2.13
C ASP A 102 12.58 5.70 -2.49
N ARG A 103 12.57 6.36 -3.66
CA ARG A 103 13.68 7.22 -4.11
C ARG A 103 13.91 8.37 -3.13
N ALA A 104 12.85 9.04 -2.71
CA ALA A 104 12.94 10.13 -1.75
C ALA A 104 13.57 9.67 -0.43
N SER A 105 13.16 8.53 0.11
CA SER A 105 13.71 7.96 1.35
C SER A 105 15.19 7.59 1.24
N LYS A 106 15.68 7.30 0.03
CA LYS A 106 17.09 6.99 -0.27
C LYS A 106 17.96 8.23 -0.55
N GLY A 107 17.43 9.44 -0.34
CA GLY A 107 18.20 10.68 -0.44
C GLY A 107 18.15 11.37 -1.80
N PHE A 108 17.26 10.95 -2.71
CA PHE A 108 17.04 11.63 -3.99
C PHE A 108 16.13 12.87 -3.89
N THR A 109 15.95 13.42 -2.69
CA THR A 109 15.14 14.63 -2.43
C THR A 109 15.67 15.44 -1.25
N LYS A 110 15.22 16.70 -1.13
CA LYS A 110 15.40 17.56 0.04
C LYS A 110 14.19 17.55 0.99
N MET A 111 13.13 16.83 0.66
CA MET A 111 11.94 16.71 1.53
C MET A 111 12.31 16.04 2.85
N ASN A 112 11.69 16.50 3.93
CA ASN A 112 11.83 15.83 5.22
C ASN A 112 11.07 14.48 5.21
N PRO A 113 11.45 13.54 6.09
CA PRO A 113 10.80 12.23 6.22
C PRO A 113 9.28 12.26 6.31
N SER A 114 8.73 13.18 7.12
CA SER A 114 7.29 13.31 7.32
C SER A 114 6.56 13.67 6.03
N THR A 115 7.07 14.65 5.28
CA THR A 115 6.50 15.07 4.00
C THR A 115 6.48 13.93 2.99
N ILE A 116 7.53 13.10 2.96
CA ILE A 116 7.60 11.95 2.05
C ILE A 116 6.46 10.96 2.36
N LEU A 117 6.27 10.60 3.63
CA LEU A 117 5.23 9.65 4.02
C LEU A 117 3.83 10.20 3.74
N LEU A 118 3.54 11.45 4.16
CA LEU A 118 2.21 12.04 3.98
C LEU A 118 1.86 12.23 2.49
N LEU A 119 2.84 12.64 1.67
CA LEU A 119 2.63 12.78 0.22
C LEU A 119 2.39 11.42 -0.44
N MET A 120 3.11 10.38 -0.03
CA MET A 120 2.89 9.01 -0.49
C MET A 120 1.45 8.56 -0.20
N ILE A 121 0.98 8.73 1.05
CA ILE A 121 -0.38 8.35 1.45
C ILE A 121 -1.43 9.10 0.63
N LYS A 122 -1.30 10.43 0.54
CA LYS A 122 -2.22 11.26 -0.27
C LYS A 122 -2.30 10.77 -1.73
N ARG A 123 -1.14 10.48 -2.33
CA ARG A 123 -1.06 9.99 -3.72
C ARG A 123 -1.49 8.54 -3.91
N ILE A 124 -1.57 7.73 -2.85
CA ILE A 124 -2.14 6.39 -2.94
C ILE A 124 -3.67 6.48 -2.90
N ILE A 125 -4.24 7.37 -2.08
CA ILE A 125 -5.69 7.47 -1.89
C ILE A 125 -6.39 8.03 -3.14
N GLY A 126 -5.94 9.15 -3.69
CA GLY A 126 -6.71 9.85 -4.73
C GLY A 126 -6.65 11.34 -4.52
#